data_AF-A0A1H0ARU3-F1
#
_entry.id   AF-A0A1H0ARU3-F1
#
_cell.length_a   1.000
_cell.length_b   1.000
_cell.length_c   1.000
_cell.angle_alpha   90.00
_cell.angle_beta   90.00
_cell.angle_gamma   90.00
#
_symmetry.space_group_name_H-M   'P 1'
#
loop_
_entity.id
_entity.type
_entity.pdbx_description
1 polymer ?
#
loop_
_entity_poly.entity_id
_entity_poly.type
_entity_poly.pdbx_seq_one_letter_code
_entity_poly.pdbx_strand_id
1 'polypeptide(L)'
;MHNSYESPFCTRYASDEMQYIFSADKKFKTWRRLWVALAKAEKTLGLDITDTQIGELEENIDNINYEEAEQRERLVRHDVMAHVYAYGLQCPTAKGIIHLGATSCYVGDNTDIIVMRDALKVVRRKLLNVIALLNDFALKYKDLPALAYTHLQPAQLTTVGKRATLWLNELLYDFDEVEYRIRSLKLLGSKGTTGTQASFVELFDGNDEKIRRLEALIAQDMGFEGVVPVSGQTYSRKIDSQVLATLSGIAQSASKFSNDMRILQSFKEMEEPFEKNQIGSSAMPYKRNPMRSERITSLARYVMVDSLNPSFTAATQWFERTLDDSANKRISVAEAFLGVDAILNIMLNVCDGIVVYPKVIEQRVMKELPFMATENIMMQAVKKGGDRQVLHEKLREHSLAAAKVVKEQGGENDLIDRIVNDKAFKLTKEDILSVLKPQNFTGRASKQVEEFSMNCVKPLLDANKEIIGEKAELSV
;
A
#
# COMPACT_ATOMS: atom_id res chain seq x y z
N MET A 1 14.51 13.42 -27.68
CA MET A 1 15.57 14.09 -26.89
C MET A 1 15.26 13.85 -25.43
N HIS A 2 16.22 13.41 -24.61
CA HIS A 2 16.08 13.28 -23.14
C HIS A 2 16.62 14.55 -22.45
N ASN A 3 16.13 15.73 -22.86
CA ASN A 3 16.68 17.04 -22.47
C ASN A 3 15.79 17.83 -21.50
N SER A 4 14.80 17.19 -20.88
CA SER A 4 13.92 17.78 -19.89
C SER A 4 13.68 16.80 -18.73
N TYR A 5 13.29 17.33 -17.56
CA TYR A 5 12.96 16.50 -16.41
C TYR A 5 11.72 15.65 -16.70
N GLU A 6 11.83 14.35 -16.41
CA GLU A 6 10.73 13.39 -16.45
C GLU A 6 10.56 12.82 -15.05
N SER A 7 9.32 12.72 -14.58
CA SER A 7 9.06 12.12 -13.27
C SER A 7 9.57 10.67 -13.26
N PRO A 8 10.37 10.28 -12.26
CA PRO A 8 10.87 8.90 -12.17
C PRO A 8 9.74 7.90 -11.92
N PHE A 9 8.58 8.35 -11.44
CA PHE A 9 7.40 7.50 -11.35
C PHE A 9 6.97 6.99 -12.72
N CYS A 10 7.01 7.84 -13.75
CA CYS A 10 6.58 7.46 -15.09
C CYS A 10 7.62 6.63 -15.84
N THR A 11 8.90 6.93 -15.66
CA THR A 11 9.97 6.31 -16.47
C THR A 11 10.60 5.08 -15.83
N ARG A 12 10.40 4.85 -14.52
CA ARG A 12 11.17 3.85 -13.77
C ARG A 12 10.38 3.00 -12.77
N TYR A 13 9.32 3.53 -12.16
CA TYR A 13 8.76 2.91 -10.94
C TYR A 13 7.33 2.43 -11.06
N ALA A 14 6.40 3.27 -11.50
CA ALA A 14 4.97 2.92 -11.51
C ALA A 14 4.61 2.08 -12.73
N SER A 15 3.62 1.21 -12.59
CA SER A 15 3.11 0.38 -13.68
C SER A 15 2.36 1.19 -14.73
N ASP A 16 2.37 0.71 -15.97
CA ASP A 16 1.65 1.32 -17.09
C ASP A 16 0.14 1.47 -16.81
N GLU A 17 -0.46 0.53 -16.07
CA GLU A 17 -1.87 0.59 -15.65
C GLU A 17 -2.13 1.82 -14.77
N MET A 18 -1.30 2.04 -13.74
CA MET A 18 -1.46 3.20 -12.85
C MET A 18 -1.14 4.50 -13.57
N GLN A 19 -0.11 4.52 -14.42
CA GLN A 19 0.21 5.68 -15.26
C GLN A 19 -0.93 6.04 -16.21
N TYR A 20 -1.57 5.06 -16.83
CA TYR A 20 -2.73 5.27 -17.68
C TYR A 20 -3.91 5.87 -16.90
N ILE A 21 -4.18 5.40 -15.68
CA ILE A 21 -5.26 5.93 -14.83
C ILE A 21 -5.10 7.44 -14.58
N PHE A 22 -3.87 7.93 -14.41
CA PHE A 22 -3.57 9.36 -14.22
C PHE A 22 -3.19 10.10 -15.52
N SER A 23 -3.32 9.46 -16.68
CA SER A 23 -2.98 10.07 -17.97
C SER A 23 -4.00 11.14 -18.41
N ALA A 24 -3.53 12.03 -19.29
CA ALA A 24 -4.41 12.96 -20.00
C ALA A 24 -5.53 12.23 -20.76
N ASP A 25 -5.20 11.09 -21.36
CA ASP A 25 -6.13 10.26 -22.12
C ASP A 25 -7.28 9.76 -21.25
N LYS A 26 -6.97 9.14 -20.10
CA LYS A 26 -8.01 8.71 -19.16
C LYS A 26 -8.82 9.90 -18.66
N LYS A 27 -8.18 11.02 -18.31
CA LYS A 27 -8.86 12.24 -17.84
C LYS A 27 -9.87 12.76 -18.87
N PHE A 28 -9.43 13.05 -20.09
CA PHE A 28 -10.27 13.73 -21.09
C PHE A 28 -11.29 12.80 -21.74
N LYS A 29 -11.01 11.50 -21.87
CA LYS A 29 -12.03 10.49 -22.20
C LYS A 29 -13.11 10.43 -21.13
N THR A 30 -12.73 10.50 -19.85
CA THR A 30 -13.69 10.54 -18.74
C THR A 30 -14.52 11.83 -18.75
N TRP A 31 -13.93 12.98 -19.11
CA TRP A 31 -14.68 14.23 -19.30
C TRP A 31 -15.77 14.07 -20.37
N ARG A 32 -15.43 13.49 -21.52
CA ARG A 32 -16.40 13.21 -22.58
C ARG A 32 -17.50 12.24 -22.15
N ARG A 33 -17.14 11.17 -21.43
CA ARG A 33 -18.12 10.25 -20.82
C ARG A 33 -19.07 10.96 -19.86
N LEU A 34 -18.58 11.87 -19.03
CA LEU A 34 -19.41 12.67 -18.13
C LEU A 34 -20.34 13.61 -18.89
N TRP A 35 -19.88 14.26 -19.96
CA TRP A 35 -20.77 15.08 -20.80
C TRP A 35 -21.84 14.23 -21.51
N VAL A 36 -21.51 13.03 -21.97
CA VAL A 36 -22.49 12.09 -22.52
C VAL A 36 -23.52 11.69 -21.46
N ALA A 37 -23.08 11.35 -20.25
CA ALA A 37 -24.00 11.01 -19.16
C ALA A 37 -24.92 12.16 -18.77
N LEU A 38 -24.40 13.40 -18.79
CA LEU A 38 -25.20 14.60 -18.55
C LEU A 38 -26.28 14.74 -19.63
N ALA A 39 -25.91 14.70 -20.90
CA ALA A 39 -26.84 14.84 -22.02
C ALA A 39 -27.91 13.73 -22.02
N LYS A 40 -27.54 12.48 -21.71
CA LYS A 40 -28.48 11.36 -21.56
C LYS A 40 -29.48 11.59 -20.42
N ALA A 41 -28.99 12.06 -19.27
CA ALA A 41 -29.82 12.31 -18.11
C ALA A 41 -30.77 13.49 -18.35
N GLU A 42 -30.27 14.59 -18.93
CA GLU A 42 -31.05 15.76 -19.33
C GLU A 42 -32.15 15.41 -20.34
N LYS A 43 -31.82 14.63 -21.38
CA LYS A 43 -32.81 14.10 -22.34
C LYS A 43 -33.88 13.28 -21.63
N THR A 44 -33.47 12.35 -20.77
CA THR A 44 -34.38 11.48 -20.01
C THR A 44 -35.37 12.29 -19.16
N LEU A 45 -34.94 13.47 -18.70
CA LEU A 45 -35.74 14.38 -17.87
C LEU A 45 -36.51 15.42 -18.67
N GLY A 46 -36.45 15.35 -20.00
CA GLY A 46 -37.31 16.11 -20.91
C GLY A 46 -36.71 17.40 -21.46
N LEU A 47 -35.39 17.60 -21.41
CA LEU A 47 -34.75 18.63 -22.23
C LEU A 47 -34.72 18.19 -23.71
N ASP A 48 -34.80 19.16 -24.62
CA ASP A 48 -34.79 18.94 -26.08
C ASP A 48 -33.38 18.56 -26.57
N ILE A 49 -33.01 17.31 -26.32
CA ILE A 49 -31.75 16.68 -26.72
C ILE A 49 -32.08 15.45 -27.56
N THR A 50 -31.53 15.37 -28.76
CA THR A 50 -31.84 14.29 -29.71
C THR A 50 -30.90 13.09 -29.55
N ASP A 51 -31.34 11.90 -29.95
CA ASP A 51 -30.49 10.70 -30.00
C ASP A 51 -29.28 10.88 -30.93
N THR A 52 -29.46 11.63 -32.02
CA THR A 52 -28.38 11.97 -32.95
C THR A 52 -27.26 12.74 -32.25
N GLN A 53 -27.61 13.73 -31.43
CA GLN A 53 -26.61 14.51 -30.67
C GLN A 53 -25.86 13.62 -29.66
N ILE A 54 -26.57 12.75 -28.94
CA ILE A 54 -25.95 11.84 -27.97
C ILE A 54 -25.04 10.83 -28.69
N GLY A 55 -25.50 10.23 -29.79
CA GLY A 55 -24.71 9.28 -30.58
C GLY A 55 -23.43 9.90 -31.14
N GLU A 56 -23.51 11.14 -31.65
CA GLU A 56 -22.33 11.88 -32.14
C GLU A 56 -21.30 12.12 -31.02
N LEU A 57 -21.76 12.45 -29.81
CA LEU A 57 -20.88 12.57 -28.64
C LEU A 57 -20.24 11.21 -28.31
N GLU A 58 -21.02 10.14 -28.24
CA GLU A 58 -20.55 8.79 -27.90
C GLU A 58 -19.47 8.28 -28.86
N GLU A 59 -19.68 8.42 -30.16
CA GLU A 59 -18.73 8.03 -31.21
C GLU A 59 -17.37 8.73 -31.08
N ASN A 60 -17.35 9.92 -30.45
CA ASN A 60 -16.16 10.72 -30.28
C ASN A 60 -15.60 10.72 -28.85
N ILE A 61 -16.06 9.85 -27.93
CA ILE A 61 -15.49 9.78 -26.56
C ILE A 61 -13.98 9.56 -26.59
N ASP A 62 -13.50 8.65 -27.44
CA ASP A 62 -12.09 8.24 -27.47
C ASP A 62 -11.22 9.05 -28.44
N ASN A 63 -11.82 9.94 -29.24
CA ASN A 63 -11.16 10.71 -30.30
C ASN A 63 -10.74 12.11 -29.83
N ILE A 64 -9.78 12.22 -28.91
CA ILE A 64 -9.39 13.53 -28.34
C ILE A 64 -8.52 14.34 -29.32
N ASN A 65 -8.99 15.51 -29.74
CA ASN A 65 -8.26 16.48 -30.55
C ASN A 65 -7.40 17.44 -29.70
N TYR A 66 -6.29 16.92 -29.17
CA TYR A 66 -5.39 17.65 -28.26
C TYR A 66 -4.89 18.98 -28.80
N GLU A 67 -4.49 19.05 -30.06
CA GLU A 67 -3.94 20.28 -30.65
C GLU A 67 -4.95 21.45 -30.58
N GLU A 68 -6.22 21.18 -30.91
CA GLU A 68 -7.30 22.16 -30.83
C GLU A 68 -7.56 22.60 -29.38
N ALA A 69 -7.57 21.64 -28.45
CA ALA A 69 -7.74 21.94 -27.03
C ALA A 69 -6.59 22.79 -26.48
N GLU A 70 -5.34 22.46 -26.78
CA GLU A 70 -4.17 23.22 -26.33
C GLU A 70 -4.13 24.63 -26.91
N GLN A 71 -4.40 24.78 -28.21
CA GLN A 71 -4.47 26.09 -28.85
C GLN A 71 -5.56 26.95 -28.21
N ARG A 72 -6.74 26.36 -27.98
CA ARG A 72 -7.86 27.06 -27.34
C ARG A 72 -7.54 27.42 -25.89
N GLU A 73 -6.91 26.53 -25.12
CA GLU A 73 -6.53 26.78 -23.73
C GLU A 73 -5.51 27.93 -23.63
N ARG A 74 -4.52 27.99 -24.53
CA ARG A 74 -3.57 29.12 -24.61
C ARG A 74 -4.28 30.46 -24.84
N LEU A 75 -5.40 30.46 -25.57
CA LEU A 75 -6.18 31.66 -25.82
C LEU A 75 -7.08 32.03 -24.63
N VAL A 76 -7.87 31.09 -24.12
CA VAL A 76 -8.93 31.37 -23.13
C VAL A 76 -8.49 31.20 -21.68
N ARG A 77 -7.31 30.63 -21.44
CA ARG A 77 -6.73 30.36 -20.11
C ARG A 77 -7.64 29.52 -19.21
N HIS A 78 -8.38 28.59 -19.81
CA HIS A 78 -9.33 27.72 -19.13
C HIS A 78 -9.40 26.34 -19.81
N ASP A 79 -8.94 25.30 -19.12
CA ASP A 79 -8.82 23.92 -19.65
C ASP A 79 -10.18 23.29 -20.01
N VAL A 80 -11.17 23.35 -19.11
CA VAL A 80 -12.52 22.81 -19.40
C VAL A 80 -13.15 23.46 -20.62
N MET A 81 -13.18 24.78 -20.69
CA MET A 81 -13.79 25.49 -21.84
C MET A 81 -13.03 25.23 -23.15
N ALA A 82 -11.72 24.98 -23.08
CA ALA A 82 -10.96 24.56 -24.23
C ALA A 82 -11.38 23.17 -24.73
N HIS A 83 -11.58 22.21 -23.83
CA HIS A 83 -12.05 20.87 -24.19
C HIS A 83 -13.53 20.84 -24.61
N VAL A 84 -14.40 21.68 -24.05
CA VAL A 84 -15.79 21.85 -24.54
C VAL A 84 -15.78 22.32 -25.99
N TYR A 85 -14.97 23.35 -26.30
CA TYR A 85 -14.83 23.85 -27.66
C TYR A 85 -14.28 22.78 -28.61
N ALA A 86 -13.18 22.14 -28.23
CA ALA A 86 -12.52 21.13 -29.05
C ALA A 86 -13.46 19.93 -29.33
N TYR A 87 -14.21 19.46 -28.34
CA TYR A 87 -15.18 18.39 -28.52
C TYR A 87 -16.35 18.83 -29.41
N GLY A 88 -16.83 20.06 -29.25
CA GLY A 88 -17.86 20.64 -30.12
C GLY A 88 -17.42 20.87 -31.58
N LEU A 89 -16.12 20.94 -31.88
CA LEU A 89 -15.62 20.91 -33.26
C LEU A 89 -15.80 19.53 -33.90
N GLN A 90 -15.68 18.46 -33.12
CA GLN A 90 -15.88 17.09 -33.56
C GLN A 90 -17.35 16.67 -33.55
N CYS A 91 -18.17 17.34 -32.73
CA CYS A 91 -19.60 17.06 -32.55
C CYS A 91 -20.45 18.30 -32.89
N PRO A 92 -20.50 18.74 -34.16
CA PRO A 92 -21.19 19.97 -34.55
C PRO A 92 -22.70 19.96 -34.24
N THR A 93 -23.37 18.80 -34.29
CA THR A 93 -24.81 18.73 -33.96
C THR A 93 -25.05 18.85 -32.46
N ALA A 94 -24.13 18.33 -31.65
CA ALA A 94 -24.21 18.35 -30.19
C ALA A 94 -23.53 19.56 -29.53
N LYS A 95 -22.74 20.36 -30.27
CA LYS A 95 -21.96 21.48 -29.74
C LYS A 95 -22.73 22.41 -28.80
N GLY A 96 -24.00 22.69 -29.10
CA GLY A 96 -24.85 23.58 -28.31
C GLY A 96 -25.31 23.02 -26.96
N ILE A 97 -25.24 21.70 -26.75
CA ILE A 97 -25.72 21.04 -25.53
C ILE A 97 -24.58 20.55 -24.62
N ILE A 98 -23.33 20.59 -25.08
CA ILE A 98 -22.18 20.16 -24.27
C ILE A 98 -22.07 21.09 -23.06
N HIS A 99 -21.99 20.50 -21.87
CA HIS A 99 -21.81 21.22 -20.59
C HIS A 99 -23.01 22.09 -20.16
N LEU A 100 -24.21 21.85 -20.72
CA LEU A 100 -25.41 22.59 -20.37
C LEU A 100 -25.69 22.53 -18.85
N GLY A 101 -25.92 23.68 -18.23
CA GLY A 101 -26.21 23.80 -16.78
C GLY A 101 -25.04 23.49 -15.82
N ALA A 102 -23.96 22.89 -16.31
CA ALA A 102 -22.85 22.43 -15.50
C ALA A 102 -21.80 23.54 -15.25
N THR A 103 -20.86 23.24 -14.35
CA THR A 103 -19.65 24.06 -14.09
C THR A 103 -18.41 23.20 -14.30
N SER A 104 -17.23 23.81 -14.40
CA SER A 104 -15.95 23.12 -14.62
C SER A 104 -15.71 21.91 -13.71
N CYS A 105 -16.15 21.98 -12.45
CA CYS A 105 -16.03 20.88 -11.48
C CYS A 105 -16.89 19.66 -11.81
N TYR A 106 -17.95 19.82 -12.61
CA TYR A 106 -18.74 18.68 -13.08
C TYR A 106 -17.84 17.65 -13.79
N VAL A 107 -16.95 18.08 -14.70
CA VAL A 107 -16.03 17.16 -15.35
C VAL A 107 -14.75 16.97 -14.54
N GLY A 108 -14.19 18.02 -13.94
CA GLY A 108 -12.94 17.93 -13.19
C GLY A 108 -13.06 17.03 -11.96
N ASP A 109 -13.94 17.38 -11.03
CA ASP A 109 -14.03 16.75 -9.72
C ASP A 109 -14.66 15.35 -9.78
N ASN A 110 -15.68 15.12 -10.63
CA ASN A 110 -16.20 13.76 -10.84
C ASN A 110 -15.15 12.83 -11.46
N THR A 111 -14.34 13.33 -12.39
CA THR A 111 -13.22 12.56 -12.97
C THR A 111 -12.20 12.22 -11.91
N ASP A 112 -11.84 13.15 -11.03
CA ASP A 112 -10.88 12.88 -9.95
C ASP A 112 -11.39 11.76 -9.02
N ILE A 113 -12.67 11.75 -8.66
CA ILE A 113 -13.27 10.65 -7.88
C ILE A 113 -13.22 9.32 -8.64
N ILE A 114 -13.56 9.32 -9.94
CA ILE A 114 -13.50 8.13 -10.80
C ILE A 114 -12.06 7.58 -10.86
N VAL A 115 -11.09 8.46 -11.11
CA VAL A 115 -9.66 8.13 -11.18
C VAL A 115 -9.16 7.58 -9.86
N MET A 116 -9.49 8.21 -8.72
CA MET A 116 -9.10 7.71 -7.39
C MET A 116 -9.74 6.35 -7.08
N ARG A 117 -11.01 6.12 -7.45
CA ARG A 117 -11.67 4.81 -7.28
C ARG A 117 -10.95 3.74 -8.11
N ASP A 118 -10.69 4.03 -9.38
CA ASP A 118 -10.04 3.09 -10.30
C ASP A 118 -8.60 2.79 -9.85
N ALA A 119 -7.85 3.80 -9.38
CA ALA A 119 -6.52 3.65 -8.81
C ALA A 119 -6.52 2.83 -7.51
N LEU A 120 -7.47 3.08 -6.60
CA LEU A 120 -7.63 2.28 -5.37
C LEU A 120 -7.92 0.81 -5.67
N LYS A 121 -8.67 0.51 -6.74
CA LYS A 121 -8.90 -0.89 -7.17
C LYS A 121 -7.62 -1.59 -7.60
N VAL A 122 -6.69 -0.88 -8.26
CA VAL A 122 -5.35 -1.42 -8.59
C VAL A 122 -4.54 -1.66 -7.31
N VAL A 123 -4.52 -0.68 -6.39
CA VAL A 123 -3.85 -0.81 -5.09
C VAL A 123 -4.40 -2.00 -4.30
N ARG A 124 -5.73 -2.14 -4.21
CA ARG A 124 -6.43 -3.26 -3.58
C ARG A 124 -5.97 -4.60 -4.12
N ARG A 125 -5.95 -4.75 -5.45
CA ARG A 125 -5.57 -6.00 -6.13
C ARG A 125 -4.13 -6.40 -5.79
N LYS A 126 -3.20 -5.45 -5.88
CA LYS A 126 -1.77 -5.69 -5.59
C LYS A 126 -1.53 -5.96 -4.12
N LEU A 127 -2.15 -5.20 -3.21
CA LEU A 127 -2.06 -5.40 -1.77
C LEU A 127 -2.55 -6.80 -1.37
N LEU A 128 -3.68 -7.25 -1.93
CA LEU A 128 -4.20 -8.59 -1.69
C LEU A 128 -3.23 -9.70 -2.14
N ASN A 129 -2.57 -9.52 -3.28
CA ASN A 129 -1.57 -10.48 -3.77
C ASN A 129 -0.30 -10.49 -2.90
N VAL A 130 0.14 -9.35 -2.37
CA VAL A 130 1.22 -9.30 -1.37
C VAL A 130 0.82 -10.08 -0.10
N ILE A 131 -0.41 -9.89 0.38
CA ILE A 131 -0.96 -10.61 1.54
C ILE A 131 -0.98 -12.12 1.28
N ALA A 132 -1.38 -12.56 0.08
CA ALA A 132 -1.39 -13.98 -0.29
C ALA A 132 0.02 -14.59 -0.25
N LEU A 133 1.01 -13.95 -0.88
CA LEU A 133 2.40 -14.42 -0.92
C LEU A 133 3.02 -14.49 0.49
N LEU A 134 2.80 -13.46 1.30
CA LEU A 134 3.30 -13.44 2.68
C LEU A 134 2.60 -14.47 3.57
N ASN A 135 1.33 -14.78 3.34
CA ASN A 135 0.61 -15.83 4.05
C ASN A 135 1.20 -17.21 3.75
N ASP A 136 1.47 -17.49 2.48
CA ASP A 136 2.11 -18.74 2.06
C ASP A 136 3.52 -18.86 2.65
N PHE A 137 4.29 -17.76 2.63
CA PHE A 137 5.59 -17.69 3.30
C PHE A 137 5.48 -17.96 4.81
N ALA A 138 4.51 -17.33 5.48
CA ALA A 138 4.29 -17.49 6.91
C ALA A 138 3.96 -18.94 7.28
N LEU A 139 3.06 -19.59 6.52
CA LEU A 139 2.69 -20.99 6.72
C LEU A 139 3.87 -21.93 6.43
N LYS A 140 4.64 -21.69 5.36
CA LYS A 140 5.81 -22.49 5.00
C LYS A 140 6.86 -22.52 6.10
N TYR A 141 7.10 -21.38 6.77
CA TYR A 141 8.14 -21.23 7.79
C TYR A 141 7.59 -21.13 9.22
N LYS A 142 6.34 -21.53 9.45
CA LYS A 142 5.66 -21.42 10.76
C LYS A 142 6.38 -22.16 11.88
N ASP A 143 7.11 -23.24 11.56
CA ASP A 143 7.80 -24.11 12.50
C ASP A 143 9.31 -23.85 12.60
N LEU A 144 9.88 -22.92 11.80
CA LEU A 144 11.32 -22.65 11.78
C LEU A 144 11.71 -21.66 12.91
N PRO A 145 12.38 -22.10 14.00
CA PRO A 145 12.75 -21.24 15.10
C PRO A 145 13.76 -20.17 14.66
N ALA A 146 13.62 -18.96 15.17
CA ALA A 146 14.54 -17.85 14.92
C ALA A 146 14.67 -16.98 16.17
N LEU A 147 15.81 -16.28 16.31
CA LEU A 147 15.96 -15.26 17.35
C LEU A 147 14.90 -14.18 17.16
N ALA A 148 14.13 -13.85 18.20
CA ALA A 148 13.35 -12.63 18.21
C ALA A 148 14.23 -11.46 18.65
N TYR A 149 13.79 -10.24 18.31
CA TYR A 149 14.54 -9.03 18.60
C TYR A 149 13.65 -8.00 19.28
N THR A 150 14.08 -7.54 20.45
CA THR A 150 13.56 -6.35 21.12
C THR A 150 14.75 -5.42 21.33
N HIS A 151 14.65 -4.14 20.91
CA HIS A 151 15.80 -3.21 20.89
C HIS A 151 16.97 -3.72 20.02
N LEU A 152 16.69 -4.55 19.00
CA LEU A 152 17.68 -5.26 18.20
C LEU A 152 18.62 -6.17 19.03
N GLN A 153 18.26 -6.48 20.27
CA GLN A 153 18.96 -7.45 21.11
C GLN A 153 18.28 -8.82 21.02
N PRO A 154 19.03 -9.93 21.05
CA PRO A 154 18.47 -11.28 21.10
C PRO A 154 17.49 -11.43 22.27
N ALA A 155 16.27 -11.87 21.98
CA ALA A 155 15.22 -12.17 22.94
C ALA A 155 14.73 -13.63 22.77
N GLN A 156 13.75 -14.04 23.57
CA GLN A 156 13.10 -15.37 23.46
C GLN A 156 12.77 -15.73 22.01
N LEU A 157 12.85 -17.01 21.66
CA LEU A 157 12.69 -17.40 20.26
C LEU A 157 11.27 -17.14 19.75
N THR A 158 11.20 -16.84 18.47
CA THR A 158 9.97 -16.86 17.66
C THR A 158 10.15 -17.87 16.53
N THR A 159 9.27 -17.86 15.53
CA THR A 159 9.52 -18.53 14.26
C THR A 159 9.57 -17.53 13.11
N VAL A 160 10.24 -17.89 12.02
CA VAL A 160 10.27 -17.06 10.80
C VAL A 160 8.85 -16.78 10.31
N GLY A 161 7.98 -17.79 10.31
CA GLY A 161 6.58 -17.61 9.95
C GLY A 161 5.82 -16.69 10.92
N LYS A 162 6.06 -16.81 12.23
CA LYS A 162 5.41 -15.94 13.24
C LYS A 162 5.85 -14.47 13.13
N ARG A 163 7.09 -14.21 12.68
CA ARG A 163 7.54 -12.85 12.34
C ARG A 163 6.76 -12.31 11.14
N ALA A 164 6.58 -13.13 10.09
CA ALA A 164 5.84 -12.71 8.90
C ALA A 164 4.37 -12.35 9.20
N THR A 165 3.74 -12.97 10.20
CA THR A 165 2.37 -12.56 10.58
C THR A 165 2.28 -11.14 11.15
N LEU A 166 3.39 -10.57 11.64
CA LEU A 166 3.41 -9.17 12.10
C LEU A 166 3.28 -8.23 10.90
N TRP A 167 4.00 -8.51 9.81
CA TRP A 167 3.91 -7.75 8.57
C TRP A 167 2.54 -7.91 7.91
N LEU A 168 2.03 -9.14 7.85
CA LEU A 168 0.70 -9.43 7.32
C LEU A 168 -0.39 -8.65 8.05
N ASN A 169 -0.34 -8.60 9.38
CA ASN A 169 -1.39 -7.96 10.17
C ASN A 169 -1.47 -6.45 9.92
N GLU A 170 -0.34 -5.77 9.68
CA GLU A 170 -0.34 -4.36 9.28
C GLU A 170 -1.00 -4.17 7.91
N LEU A 171 -0.67 -5.03 6.94
CA LEU A 171 -1.26 -4.99 5.59
C LEU A 171 -2.77 -5.31 5.58
N LEU A 172 -3.28 -6.09 6.53
CA LEU A 172 -4.72 -6.31 6.69
C LEU A 172 -5.45 -5.04 7.13
N TYR A 173 -4.87 -4.26 8.06
CA TYR A 173 -5.45 -2.97 8.43
C TYR A 173 -5.48 -2.00 7.25
N ASP A 174 -4.41 -1.99 6.45
CA ASP A 174 -4.35 -1.18 5.24
C ASP A 174 -5.40 -1.60 4.21
N PHE A 175 -5.63 -2.92 4.06
CA PHE A 175 -6.64 -3.45 3.16
C PHE A 175 -8.05 -3.02 3.55
N ASP A 176 -8.38 -3.08 4.85
CA ASP A 176 -9.68 -2.65 5.36
C ASP A 176 -9.94 -1.15 5.08
N GLU A 177 -8.91 -0.30 5.21
CA GLU A 177 -9.02 1.12 4.86
C GLU A 177 -9.23 1.33 3.36
N VAL A 178 -8.51 0.58 2.50
CA VAL A 178 -8.70 0.64 1.04
C VAL A 178 -10.13 0.24 0.66
N GLU A 179 -10.65 -0.85 1.21
CA GLU A 179 -12.03 -1.29 0.97
C GLU A 179 -13.04 -0.24 1.44
N TYR A 180 -12.81 0.32 2.63
CA TYR A 180 -13.65 1.38 3.14
C TYR A 180 -13.64 2.59 2.19
N ARG A 181 -12.47 3.04 1.71
CA ARG A 181 -12.38 4.17 0.78
C ARG A 181 -13.13 3.87 -0.52
N ILE A 182 -12.89 2.71 -1.15
CA ILE A 182 -13.56 2.33 -2.41
C ILE A 182 -15.08 2.37 -2.25
N ARG A 183 -15.61 1.79 -1.17
CA ARG A 183 -17.06 1.75 -0.90
C ARG A 183 -17.65 3.13 -0.57
N SER A 184 -16.89 4.00 0.10
CA SER A 184 -17.39 5.30 0.60
C SER A 184 -17.25 6.45 -0.39
N LEU A 185 -16.47 6.31 -1.46
CA LEU A 185 -16.35 7.32 -2.49
C LEU A 185 -17.70 7.56 -3.17
N LYS A 186 -18.07 8.84 -3.28
CA LYS A 186 -19.24 9.31 -4.00
C LYS A 186 -18.84 10.39 -4.99
N LEU A 187 -19.53 10.44 -6.11
CA LEU A 187 -19.35 11.51 -7.09
C LEU A 187 -19.71 12.87 -6.50
N LEU A 188 -19.14 13.94 -7.04
CA LEU A 188 -19.66 15.29 -6.80
C LEU A 188 -21.10 15.39 -7.31
N GLY A 189 -21.38 14.86 -8.50
CA GLY A 189 -22.65 15.03 -9.20
C GLY A 189 -22.70 16.35 -9.98
N SER A 190 -23.92 16.85 -10.19
CA SER A 190 -24.22 18.09 -10.91
C SER A 190 -24.72 19.14 -9.92
N LYS A 191 -23.77 19.83 -9.27
CA LYS A 191 -24.03 20.72 -8.12
C LYS A 191 -24.06 22.21 -8.45
N GLY A 192 -23.72 22.57 -9.69
CA GLY A 192 -23.55 23.98 -10.10
C GLY A 192 -22.35 24.66 -9.44
N THR A 193 -22.21 25.96 -9.65
CA THR A 193 -21.00 26.72 -9.30
C THR A 193 -20.72 26.84 -7.80
N THR A 194 -21.76 26.79 -6.95
CA THR A 194 -21.65 26.98 -5.49
C THR A 194 -22.35 25.88 -4.69
N GLY A 195 -22.70 24.77 -5.32
CA GLY A 195 -23.35 23.64 -4.64
C GLY A 195 -24.88 23.71 -4.60
N THR A 196 -25.48 24.79 -5.08
CA THR A 196 -26.93 25.07 -4.96
C THR A 196 -27.77 24.61 -6.14
N GLN A 197 -27.14 24.13 -7.22
CA GLN A 197 -27.83 23.67 -8.44
C GLN A 197 -28.69 24.72 -9.14
N ALA A 198 -28.48 26.02 -8.88
CA ALA A 198 -29.31 27.11 -9.41
C ALA A 198 -29.48 27.07 -10.95
N SER A 199 -28.41 26.76 -11.69
CA SER A 199 -28.47 26.58 -13.14
C SER A 199 -29.41 25.44 -13.58
N PHE A 200 -29.48 24.35 -12.81
CA PHE A 200 -30.41 23.25 -13.07
C PHE A 200 -31.83 23.56 -12.60
N VAL A 201 -32.00 24.40 -11.56
CA VAL A 201 -33.31 24.95 -11.17
C VAL A 201 -33.90 25.75 -12.33
N GLU A 202 -33.10 26.59 -12.97
CA GLU A 202 -33.52 27.34 -14.16
C GLU A 202 -33.83 26.42 -15.35
N LEU A 203 -32.99 25.42 -15.63
CA LEU A 203 -33.19 24.47 -16.74
C LEU A 203 -34.42 23.58 -16.58
N PHE A 204 -34.82 23.27 -15.35
CA PHE A 204 -35.94 22.37 -15.05
C PHE A 204 -37.15 23.09 -14.44
N ASP A 205 -37.27 24.40 -14.64
CA ASP A 205 -38.41 25.22 -14.20
C ASP A 205 -38.76 25.05 -12.71
N GLY A 206 -37.74 24.92 -11.86
CA GLY A 206 -37.91 24.70 -10.41
C GLY A 206 -38.35 23.29 -10.00
N ASN A 207 -38.24 22.30 -10.88
CA ASN A 207 -38.62 20.92 -10.56
C ASN A 207 -37.50 20.18 -9.81
N ASP A 208 -37.55 20.26 -8.47
CA ASP A 208 -36.59 19.61 -7.57
C ASP A 208 -36.43 18.10 -7.79
N GLU A 209 -37.51 17.39 -8.16
CA GLU A 209 -37.46 15.94 -8.37
C GLU A 209 -36.66 15.57 -9.62
N LYS A 210 -36.79 16.35 -10.71
CA LYS A 210 -35.95 16.17 -11.89
C LYS A 210 -34.47 16.41 -11.57
N ILE A 211 -34.17 17.46 -10.82
CA ILE A 211 -32.79 17.81 -10.45
C ILE A 211 -32.17 16.71 -9.58
N ARG A 212 -32.91 16.19 -8.59
CA ARG A 212 -32.48 15.04 -7.78
C ARG A 212 -32.26 13.79 -8.64
N ARG A 213 -33.16 13.53 -9.59
CA ARG A 213 -33.07 12.38 -10.48
C ARG A 213 -31.90 12.49 -11.46
N LEU A 214 -31.56 13.68 -11.93
CA LEU A 214 -30.40 13.95 -12.81
C LEU A 214 -29.11 13.40 -12.19
N GLU A 215 -28.87 13.74 -10.93
CA GLU A 215 -27.66 13.31 -10.21
C GLU A 215 -27.61 11.79 -10.01
N ALA A 216 -28.76 11.17 -9.71
CA ALA A 216 -28.86 9.73 -9.56
C ALA A 216 -28.57 8.99 -10.88
N LEU A 217 -29.07 9.50 -12.01
CA LEU A 217 -28.81 8.94 -13.33
C LEU A 217 -27.32 9.04 -13.71
N ILE A 218 -26.68 10.18 -13.44
CA ILE A 218 -25.25 10.38 -13.70
C ILE A 218 -24.41 9.44 -12.84
N ALA A 219 -24.71 9.30 -11.55
CA ALA A 219 -24.01 8.38 -10.66
C ALA A 219 -24.15 6.92 -11.12
N GLN A 220 -25.36 6.50 -11.50
CA GLN A 220 -25.61 5.16 -12.02
C GLN A 220 -24.82 4.88 -13.30
N ASP A 221 -24.81 5.81 -14.26
CA ASP A 221 -24.09 5.65 -15.54
C ASP A 221 -22.57 5.56 -15.35
N MET A 222 -22.04 6.23 -14.31
CA MET A 222 -20.62 6.20 -13.95
C MET A 222 -20.25 5.07 -12.96
N GLY A 223 -21.21 4.23 -12.58
CA GLY A 223 -21.00 3.09 -11.68
C GLY A 223 -20.70 3.49 -10.24
N PHE A 224 -21.42 4.49 -9.71
CA PHE A 224 -21.41 4.88 -8.30
C PHE A 224 -22.79 4.70 -7.68
N GLU A 225 -22.82 4.36 -6.38
CA GLU A 225 -24.08 4.26 -5.62
C GLU A 225 -24.80 5.60 -5.47
N GLY A 226 -24.08 6.71 -5.62
CA GLY A 226 -24.66 8.04 -5.58
C GLY A 226 -23.64 9.17 -5.58
N VAL A 227 -24.14 10.36 -5.27
CA VAL A 227 -23.38 11.61 -5.17
C VAL A 227 -23.23 12.05 -3.72
N VAL A 228 -22.32 12.99 -3.46
CA VAL A 228 -22.18 13.63 -2.14
C VAL A 228 -23.49 14.32 -1.74
N PRO A 229 -23.88 14.23 -0.45
CA PRO A 229 -25.14 14.82 0.01
C PRO A 229 -25.08 16.36 0.07
N VAL A 230 -23.88 16.93 0.21
CA VAL A 230 -23.64 18.38 0.27
C VAL A 230 -22.27 18.69 -0.32
N SER A 231 -22.18 19.83 -1.01
CA SER A 231 -20.94 20.36 -1.56
C SER A 231 -21.00 21.89 -1.63
N GLY A 232 -19.84 22.53 -1.73
CA GLY A 232 -19.72 23.84 -2.36
C GLY A 232 -19.58 23.65 -3.87
N GLN A 233 -18.56 24.27 -4.46
CA GLN A 233 -18.24 24.06 -5.88
C GLN A 233 -17.62 22.67 -6.15
N THR A 234 -16.91 22.10 -5.16
CA THR A 234 -16.14 20.87 -5.26
C THR A 234 -16.66 19.81 -4.30
N TYR A 235 -16.26 18.55 -4.47
CA TYR A 235 -16.38 17.62 -3.35
C TYR A 235 -15.39 18.06 -2.25
N SER A 236 -15.69 17.74 -0.99
CA SER A 236 -14.82 18.13 0.12
C SER A 236 -13.41 17.55 -0.07
N ARG A 237 -12.38 18.42 -0.11
CA ARG A 237 -10.97 18.01 -0.18
C ARG A 237 -10.51 17.18 1.02
N LYS A 238 -11.34 17.05 2.06
CA LYS A 238 -11.17 16.05 3.11
C LYS A 238 -11.10 14.61 2.56
N ILE A 239 -11.79 14.32 1.45
CA ILE A 239 -11.72 13.03 0.77
C ILE A 239 -10.30 12.75 0.28
N ASP A 240 -9.62 13.74 -0.32
CA ASP A 240 -8.24 13.61 -0.79
C ASP A 240 -7.30 13.30 0.36
N SER A 241 -7.46 14.03 1.48
CA SER A 241 -6.68 13.81 2.70
C SER A 241 -6.87 12.39 3.26
N GLN A 242 -8.11 11.88 3.26
CA GLN A 242 -8.40 10.53 3.73
C GLN A 242 -7.83 9.45 2.81
N VAL A 243 -7.94 9.62 1.50
CA VAL A 243 -7.35 8.68 0.53
C VAL A 243 -5.83 8.64 0.67
N LEU A 244 -5.17 9.79 0.75
CA LEU A 244 -3.71 9.83 0.89
C LEU A 244 -3.24 9.37 2.28
N ALA A 245 -4.06 9.53 3.33
CA ALA A 245 -3.80 8.92 4.62
C ALA A 245 -3.82 7.38 4.55
N THR A 246 -4.77 6.79 3.81
CA THR A 246 -4.79 5.34 3.54
C THR A 246 -3.55 4.89 2.78
N LEU A 247 -3.14 5.62 1.74
CA LEU A 247 -1.90 5.33 0.99
C LEU A 247 -0.64 5.46 1.85
N SER A 248 -0.61 6.43 2.76
CA SER A 248 0.45 6.61 3.76
C SER A 248 0.51 5.46 4.77
N GLY A 249 -0.63 4.87 5.13
CA GLY A 249 -0.69 3.64 5.95
C GLY A 249 0.05 2.48 5.29
N ILE A 250 -0.27 2.19 4.03
CA ILE A 250 0.41 1.16 3.22
C ILE A 250 1.92 1.42 3.17
N ALA A 251 2.33 2.68 2.96
CA ALA A 251 3.73 3.06 2.94
C ALA A 251 4.44 2.80 4.28
N GLN A 252 3.79 3.06 5.42
CA GLN A 252 4.34 2.79 6.75
C GLN A 252 4.57 1.28 6.95
N SER A 253 3.57 0.45 6.64
CA SER A 253 3.65 -1.01 6.71
C SER A 253 4.76 -1.56 5.80
N ALA A 254 4.83 -1.08 4.56
CA ALA A 254 5.86 -1.47 3.60
C ALA A 254 7.28 -1.07 4.06
N SER A 255 7.45 0.13 4.61
CA SER A 255 8.72 0.63 5.17
C SER A 255 9.18 -0.21 6.37
N LYS A 256 8.25 -0.58 7.26
CA LYS A 256 8.55 -1.46 8.40
C LYS A 256 9.00 -2.83 7.93
N PHE A 257 8.26 -3.46 7.01
CA PHE A 257 8.63 -4.74 6.39
C PHE A 257 10.04 -4.67 5.77
N SER A 258 10.31 -3.63 4.97
CA SER A 258 11.56 -3.54 4.24
C SER A 258 12.76 -3.23 5.14
N ASN A 259 12.58 -2.50 6.24
CA ASN A 259 13.61 -2.32 7.26
C ASN A 259 13.97 -3.64 7.95
N ASP A 260 12.97 -4.45 8.32
CA ASP A 260 13.22 -5.77 8.89
C ASP A 260 14.00 -6.65 7.91
N MET A 261 13.60 -6.69 6.63
CA MET A 261 14.30 -7.45 5.59
C MET A 261 15.78 -7.03 5.44
N ARG A 262 16.06 -5.72 5.44
CA ARG A 262 17.43 -5.19 5.37
C ARG A 262 18.28 -5.63 6.57
N ILE A 263 17.71 -5.64 7.77
CA ILE A 263 18.38 -6.11 8.99
C ILE A 263 18.64 -7.63 8.90
N LEU A 264 17.63 -8.41 8.52
CA LEU A 264 17.73 -9.86 8.39
C LEU A 264 18.76 -10.28 7.32
N GLN A 265 18.89 -9.50 6.25
CA GLN A 265 19.93 -9.69 5.23
C GLN A 265 21.32 -9.36 5.76
N SER A 266 21.46 -8.33 6.60
CA SER A 266 22.73 -8.06 7.30
C SER A 266 23.13 -9.23 8.22
N PHE A 267 22.14 -9.96 8.74
CA PHE A 267 22.32 -11.16 9.54
C PHE A 267 22.53 -12.43 8.73
N LYS A 268 22.33 -12.37 7.40
CA LYS A 268 22.32 -13.51 6.47
C LYS A 268 21.26 -14.55 6.81
N GLU A 269 20.20 -14.16 7.52
CA GLU A 269 19.09 -15.05 7.88
C GLU A 269 18.08 -15.15 6.73
N MET A 270 17.83 -14.03 6.05
CA MET A 270 16.95 -13.92 4.89
C MET A 270 17.51 -12.92 3.89
N GLU A 271 17.26 -13.14 2.61
CA GLU A 271 17.63 -12.22 1.52
C GLU A 271 16.41 -11.93 0.64
N GLU A 272 16.35 -10.73 0.07
CA GLU A 272 15.47 -10.44 -1.06
C GLU A 272 15.90 -11.25 -2.31
N PRO A 273 15.00 -11.53 -3.27
CA PRO A 273 15.36 -12.26 -4.47
C PRO A 273 16.46 -11.55 -5.25
N PHE A 274 17.33 -12.33 -5.88
CA PHE A 274 18.47 -11.86 -6.65
C PHE A 274 18.44 -12.45 -8.06
N GLU A 275 18.32 -11.61 -9.09
CA GLU A 275 18.23 -12.08 -10.46
C GLU A 275 19.54 -12.70 -10.94
N LYS A 276 19.45 -13.65 -11.87
CA LYS A 276 20.62 -14.40 -12.39
C LYS A 276 21.76 -13.48 -12.87
N ASN A 277 21.42 -12.35 -13.48
CA ASN A 277 22.37 -11.38 -14.04
C ASN A 277 22.50 -10.10 -13.21
N GLN A 278 21.92 -10.05 -12.01
CA GLN A 278 21.97 -8.85 -11.16
C GLN A 278 23.40 -8.62 -10.65
N ILE A 279 23.86 -7.37 -10.74
CA ILE A 279 25.13 -6.94 -10.18
C ILE A 279 24.85 -6.23 -8.86
N GLY A 280 25.29 -6.81 -7.74
CA GLY A 280 25.04 -6.25 -6.41
C GLY A 280 25.95 -5.06 -6.07
N SER A 281 27.18 -5.03 -6.58
CA SER A 281 28.17 -3.96 -6.38
C SER A 281 29.12 -3.88 -7.57
N SER A 282 29.47 -2.66 -8.00
CA SER A 282 30.43 -2.44 -9.09
C SER A 282 31.86 -2.83 -8.73
N ALA A 283 32.20 -2.91 -7.44
CA ALA A 283 33.57 -3.15 -6.96
C ALA A 283 33.74 -4.44 -6.14
N MET A 284 32.65 -5.04 -5.66
CA MET A 284 32.70 -6.20 -4.74
C MET A 284 31.80 -7.34 -5.27
N PRO A 285 32.35 -8.30 -6.04
CA PRO A 285 31.56 -9.35 -6.70
C PRO A 285 30.73 -10.23 -5.77
N TYR A 286 31.14 -10.38 -4.51
CA TYR A 286 30.43 -11.19 -3.51
C TYR A 286 29.28 -10.44 -2.82
N LYS A 287 29.20 -9.11 -2.95
CA LYS A 287 28.29 -8.28 -2.14
C LYS A 287 26.91 -8.23 -2.78
N ARG A 288 25.91 -8.77 -2.08
CA ARG A 288 24.48 -8.66 -2.40
C ARG A 288 23.81 -7.65 -1.46
N ASN A 289 23.17 -6.64 -2.03
CA ASN A 289 22.51 -5.58 -1.28
C ASN A 289 20.98 -5.74 -1.33
N PRO A 290 20.27 -5.38 -0.26
CA PRO A 290 18.81 -5.38 -0.23
C PRO A 290 18.22 -4.15 -0.95
N MET A 291 18.58 -3.94 -2.22
CA MET A 291 18.29 -2.73 -2.98
C MET A 291 16.79 -2.54 -3.28
N ARG A 292 16.03 -3.62 -3.43
CA ARG A 292 14.57 -3.56 -3.60
C ARG A 292 13.90 -3.12 -2.30
N SER A 293 14.33 -3.69 -1.18
CA SER A 293 13.87 -3.31 0.16
C SER A 293 14.24 -1.85 0.50
N GLU A 294 15.45 -1.41 0.14
CA GLU A 294 15.87 0.00 0.28
C GLU A 294 15.03 0.95 -0.57
N ARG A 295 14.68 0.54 -1.80
CA ARG A 295 13.80 1.30 -2.68
C ARG A 295 12.38 1.41 -2.10
N ILE A 296 11.82 0.34 -1.54
CA ILE A 296 10.55 0.39 -0.81
C ILE A 296 10.64 1.43 0.32
N THR A 297 11.67 1.39 1.17
CA THR A 297 11.84 2.37 2.26
C THR A 297 11.92 3.80 1.72
N SER A 298 12.61 4.00 0.60
CA SER A 298 12.79 5.33 -0.01
C SER A 298 11.48 5.90 -0.54
N LEU A 299 10.74 5.13 -1.34
CA LEU A 299 9.46 5.55 -1.91
C LEU A 299 8.39 5.68 -0.83
N ALA A 300 8.38 4.78 0.15
CA ALA A 300 7.46 4.87 1.29
C ALA A 300 7.63 6.18 2.06
N ARG A 301 8.88 6.61 2.29
CA ARG A 301 9.15 7.91 2.93
C ARG A 301 8.56 9.07 2.15
N TYR A 302 8.65 9.04 0.82
CA TYR A 302 8.06 10.06 -0.04
C TYR A 302 6.54 10.12 0.15
N VAL A 303 5.84 9.00 0.00
CA VAL A 303 4.37 8.92 0.14
C VAL A 303 3.91 9.39 1.52
N MET A 304 4.64 9.02 2.59
CA MET A 304 4.31 9.47 3.94
C MET A 304 4.35 10.99 4.07
N VAL A 305 5.38 11.64 3.51
CA VAL A 305 5.51 13.12 3.56
C VAL A 305 4.48 13.78 2.64
N ASP A 306 4.28 13.24 1.45
CA ASP A 306 3.34 13.77 0.46
C ASP A 306 1.88 13.77 0.98
N SER A 307 1.52 12.81 1.84
CA SER A 307 0.18 12.77 2.47
C SER A 307 -0.21 14.02 3.27
N LEU A 308 0.77 14.84 3.66
CA LEU A 308 0.52 16.13 4.32
C LEU A 308 -0.10 17.17 3.38
N ASN A 309 0.20 17.11 2.08
CA ASN A 309 -0.30 18.05 1.07
C ASN A 309 -1.83 18.19 1.09
N PRO A 310 -2.63 17.13 0.84
CA PRO A 310 -4.09 17.25 0.85
C PRO A 310 -4.65 17.56 2.24
N SER A 311 -3.95 17.21 3.33
CA SER A 311 -4.37 17.57 4.68
C SER A 311 -4.36 19.08 4.88
N PHE A 312 -3.28 19.76 4.45
CA PHE A 312 -3.22 21.22 4.50
C PHE A 312 -4.20 21.86 3.52
N THR A 313 -4.26 21.37 2.27
CA THR A 313 -5.22 21.87 1.26
C THR A 313 -6.66 21.79 1.77
N ALA A 314 -7.06 20.69 2.40
CA ALA A 314 -8.41 20.55 2.95
C ALA A 314 -8.70 21.54 4.08
N ALA A 315 -7.70 21.83 4.93
CA ALA A 315 -7.85 22.74 6.06
C ALA A 315 -7.87 24.22 5.66
N THR A 316 -7.32 24.58 4.49
CA THR A 316 -7.18 25.97 4.03
C THR A 316 -8.16 26.38 2.94
N GLN A 317 -9.11 25.51 2.53
CA GLN A 317 -10.19 25.90 1.63
C GLN A 317 -11.07 26.97 2.27
N TRP A 318 -11.32 28.07 1.56
CA TRP A 318 -12.22 29.14 2.03
C TRP A 318 -13.60 29.02 1.39
N PHE A 319 -14.63 29.03 2.24
CA PHE A 319 -16.05 29.00 1.83
C PHE A 319 -16.34 27.86 0.84
N GLU A 320 -17.00 28.13 -0.28
CA GLU A 320 -17.43 27.10 -1.24
C GLU A 320 -16.31 26.55 -2.14
N ARG A 321 -15.17 27.26 -2.30
CA ARG A 321 -13.90 26.81 -2.92
C ARG A 321 -12.87 27.95 -3.02
N THR A 322 -11.58 27.62 -2.88
CA THR A 322 -10.45 28.39 -3.44
C THR A 322 -9.59 27.52 -4.38
N LEU A 323 -9.01 28.11 -5.44
CA LEU A 323 -8.35 27.38 -6.53
C LEU A 323 -6.89 26.96 -6.24
N ASP A 324 -6.38 27.29 -5.05
CA ASP A 324 -5.06 26.87 -4.57
C ASP A 324 -4.95 25.34 -4.41
N ASP A 325 -6.09 24.63 -4.42
CA ASP A 325 -6.16 23.17 -4.45
C ASP A 325 -5.65 22.55 -5.76
N SER A 326 -5.92 23.20 -6.90
CA SER A 326 -5.82 22.60 -8.23
C SER A 326 -4.41 22.16 -8.58
N ALA A 327 -3.41 23.02 -8.39
CA ALA A 327 -2.03 22.72 -8.73
C ALA A 327 -1.43 21.65 -7.81
N ASN A 328 -1.68 21.76 -6.50
CA ASN A 328 -1.19 20.79 -5.52
C ASN A 328 -1.74 19.40 -5.78
N LYS A 329 -3.06 19.28 -5.97
CA LYS A 329 -3.75 18.01 -6.21
C LYS A 329 -3.24 17.27 -7.44
N ARG A 330 -2.93 18.00 -8.52
CA ARG A 330 -2.36 17.42 -9.77
C ARG A 330 -1.02 16.73 -9.54
N ILE A 331 -0.29 17.10 -8.49
CA ILE A 331 1.00 16.53 -8.12
C ILE A 331 0.79 15.45 -7.05
N SER A 332 0.34 15.85 -5.86
CA SER A 332 0.34 15.01 -4.65
C SER A 332 -0.53 13.76 -4.83
N VAL A 333 -1.75 13.91 -5.33
CA VAL A 333 -2.66 12.75 -5.46
C VAL A 333 -2.10 11.73 -6.46
N ALA A 334 -1.68 12.16 -7.65
CA ALA A 334 -1.14 11.26 -8.65
C ALA A 334 0.14 10.57 -8.18
N GLU A 335 1.09 11.32 -7.61
CA GLU A 335 2.37 10.77 -7.17
C GLU A 335 2.23 9.85 -5.95
N ALA A 336 1.28 10.08 -5.04
CA ALA A 336 0.98 9.15 -3.96
C ALA A 336 0.52 7.78 -4.49
N PHE A 337 -0.39 7.75 -5.46
CA PHE A 337 -0.85 6.50 -6.08
C PHE A 337 0.26 5.80 -6.87
N LEU A 338 1.02 6.54 -7.69
CA LEU A 338 2.16 6.00 -8.43
C LEU A 338 3.25 5.46 -7.49
N GLY A 339 3.48 6.13 -6.36
CA GLY A 339 4.41 5.71 -5.32
C GLY A 339 3.98 4.41 -4.63
N VAL A 340 2.72 4.31 -4.21
CA VAL A 340 2.18 3.07 -3.61
C VAL A 340 2.13 1.94 -4.61
N ASP A 341 1.77 2.21 -5.87
CA ASP A 341 1.81 1.22 -6.94
C ASP A 341 3.21 0.61 -7.10
N ALA A 342 4.22 1.45 -7.18
CA ALA A 342 5.62 1.03 -7.26
C ALA A 342 6.04 0.22 -6.02
N ILE A 343 5.69 0.69 -4.82
CA ILE A 343 5.98 -0.03 -3.56
C ILE A 343 5.38 -1.43 -3.59
N LEU A 344 4.10 -1.56 -3.97
CA LEU A 344 3.41 -2.85 -4.01
C LEU A 344 3.97 -3.77 -5.10
N ASN A 345 4.33 -3.26 -6.28
CA ASN A 345 5.02 -4.07 -7.30
C ASN A 345 6.34 -4.63 -6.78
N ILE A 346 7.13 -3.81 -6.07
CA ILE A 346 8.40 -4.26 -5.48
C ILE A 346 8.14 -5.27 -4.37
N MET A 347 7.13 -5.04 -3.52
CA MET A 347 6.75 -6.00 -2.47
C MET A 347 6.28 -7.33 -3.06
N LEU A 348 5.49 -7.34 -4.13
CA LEU A 348 5.09 -8.57 -4.83
C LEU A 348 6.31 -9.37 -5.26
N ASN A 349 7.27 -8.72 -5.91
CA ASN A 349 8.50 -9.36 -6.34
C ASN A 349 9.33 -9.89 -5.15
N VAL A 350 9.52 -9.07 -4.10
CA VAL A 350 10.29 -9.47 -2.92
C VAL A 350 9.62 -10.64 -2.19
N CYS A 351 8.30 -10.58 -1.97
CA CYS A 351 7.56 -11.60 -1.21
C CYS A 351 7.44 -12.94 -1.95
N ASP A 352 7.35 -12.91 -3.29
CA ASP A 352 7.37 -14.13 -4.11
C ASP A 352 8.74 -14.85 -4.05
N GLY A 353 9.81 -14.08 -3.85
CA GLY A 353 11.19 -14.56 -3.97
C GLY A 353 12.03 -14.54 -2.69
N ILE A 354 11.45 -14.40 -1.50
CA ILE A 354 12.23 -14.36 -0.24
C ILE A 354 13.06 -15.66 -0.08
N VAL A 355 14.37 -15.49 0.06
CA VAL A 355 15.30 -16.60 0.36
C VAL A 355 15.54 -16.66 1.85
N VAL A 356 15.38 -17.84 2.45
CA VAL A 356 15.63 -18.10 3.88
C VAL A 356 16.83 -19.04 4.01
N TYR A 357 17.69 -18.79 5.00
CA TYR A 357 18.88 -19.60 5.27
C TYR A 357 18.78 -20.32 6.63
N PRO A 358 18.06 -21.47 6.73
CA PRO A 358 17.82 -22.16 8.00
C PRO A 358 19.08 -22.49 8.78
N LYS A 359 20.20 -22.80 8.11
CA LYS A 359 21.47 -23.13 8.78
C LYS A 359 22.16 -21.94 9.42
N VAL A 360 22.05 -20.75 8.83
CA VAL A 360 22.55 -19.51 9.45
C VAL A 360 21.67 -19.15 10.65
N ILE A 361 20.35 -19.28 10.50
CA ILE A 361 19.39 -19.04 11.58
C ILE A 361 19.66 -19.99 12.76
N GLU A 362 19.78 -21.29 12.50
CA GLU A 362 20.11 -22.30 13.51
C GLU A 362 21.43 -21.98 14.21
N GLN A 363 22.48 -21.63 13.47
CA GLN A 363 23.77 -21.24 14.05
C GLN A 363 23.64 -20.04 15.00
N ARG A 364 22.92 -18.99 14.60
CA ARG A 364 22.72 -17.79 15.43
C ARG A 364 21.88 -18.09 16.66
N VAL A 365 20.80 -18.86 16.51
CA VAL A 365 19.97 -19.33 17.62
C VAL A 365 20.84 -20.07 18.64
N MET A 366 21.66 -21.02 18.20
CA MET A 366 22.49 -21.83 19.12
C MET A 366 23.58 -21.04 19.84
N LYS A 367 24.01 -19.89 19.31
CA LYS A 367 24.96 -18.98 20.01
C LYS A 367 24.32 -18.29 21.21
N GLU A 368 23.04 -17.97 21.14
CA GLU A 368 22.32 -17.20 22.17
C GLU A 368 21.44 -18.08 23.08
N LEU A 369 20.96 -19.22 22.57
CA LEU A 369 20.06 -20.12 23.29
C LEU A 369 20.58 -20.58 24.66
N PRO A 370 21.89 -20.82 24.89
CA PRO A 370 22.39 -21.15 26.22
C PRO A 370 22.03 -20.11 27.28
N PHE A 371 22.05 -18.82 26.94
CA PHE A 371 21.65 -17.74 27.85
C PHE A 371 20.13 -17.73 28.10
N MET A 372 19.34 -18.03 27.08
CA MET A 372 17.87 -18.07 27.17
C MET A 372 17.35 -19.29 27.92
N ALA A 373 18.11 -20.38 27.91
CA ALA A 373 17.76 -21.67 28.52
C ALA A 373 18.17 -21.78 29.99
N THR A 374 18.70 -20.72 30.59
CA THR A 374 19.21 -20.70 31.98
C THR A 374 18.17 -21.17 33.00
N GLU A 375 16.90 -20.76 32.87
CA GLU A 375 15.80 -21.26 33.73
C GLU A 375 15.56 -22.76 33.54
N ASN A 376 15.54 -23.25 32.30
CA ASN A 376 15.35 -24.67 31.99
C ASN A 376 16.48 -25.53 32.55
N ILE A 377 17.72 -25.04 32.44
CA ILE A 377 18.91 -25.70 32.98
C ILE A 377 18.85 -25.73 34.51
N MET A 378 18.48 -24.62 35.15
CA MET A 378 18.31 -24.56 36.60
C MET A 378 17.26 -25.55 37.09
N MET A 379 16.10 -25.63 36.43
CA MET A 379 15.03 -26.58 36.79
C MET A 379 15.51 -28.04 36.72
N GLN A 380 16.33 -28.41 35.74
CA GLN A 380 16.90 -29.76 35.64
C GLN A 380 17.90 -30.06 36.76
N ALA A 381 18.77 -29.10 37.09
CA ALA A 381 19.72 -29.25 38.19
C ALA A 381 19.01 -29.38 39.55
N VAL A 382 17.92 -28.63 39.77
CA VAL A 382 17.07 -28.76 40.97
C VAL A 382 16.44 -30.15 41.07
N LYS A 383 15.93 -30.70 39.95
CA LYS A 383 15.38 -32.09 39.92
C LYS A 383 16.42 -33.15 40.28
N LYS A 384 17.72 -32.88 40.08
CA LYS A 384 18.83 -33.75 40.52
C LYS A 384 19.31 -33.45 41.94
N GLY A 385 18.49 -32.76 42.74
CA GLY A 385 18.73 -32.49 44.16
C GLY A 385 19.68 -31.32 44.41
N GLY A 386 19.67 -30.30 43.55
CA GLY A 386 20.37 -29.03 43.76
C GLY A 386 19.48 -27.96 44.40
N ASP A 387 20.07 -27.05 45.17
CA ASP A 387 19.37 -25.91 45.77
C ASP A 387 19.14 -24.81 44.73
N ARG A 388 17.89 -24.37 44.56
CA ARG A 388 17.52 -23.39 43.53
C ARG A 388 18.24 -22.05 43.69
N GLN A 389 18.35 -21.54 44.92
CA GLN A 389 18.92 -20.21 45.17
C GLN A 389 20.43 -20.21 44.91
N VAL A 390 21.12 -21.27 45.35
CA VAL A 390 22.56 -21.46 45.10
C VAL A 390 22.84 -21.66 43.62
N LEU A 391 22.03 -22.47 42.94
CA LEU A 391 22.19 -22.73 41.50
C LEU A 391 21.95 -21.48 40.67
N HIS A 392 20.95 -20.66 41.03
CA HIS A 392 20.67 -19.41 40.34
C HIS A 392 21.86 -18.44 40.38
N GLU A 393 22.47 -18.22 41.56
CA GLU A 393 23.62 -17.32 41.66
C GLU A 393 24.83 -17.84 40.89
N LYS A 394 25.12 -19.14 40.97
CA LYS A 394 26.16 -19.78 40.13
C LYS A 394 25.88 -19.62 38.64
N LEU A 395 24.63 -19.79 38.21
CA LEU A 395 24.22 -19.60 36.81
C LEU A 395 24.44 -18.16 36.35
N ARG A 396 24.14 -17.18 37.22
CA ARG A 396 24.41 -15.76 36.98
C ARG A 396 25.90 -15.49 36.83
N GLU A 397 26.74 -16.00 37.72
CA GLU A 397 28.20 -15.87 37.64
C GLU A 397 28.77 -16.48 36.35
N HIS A 398 28.37 -17.71 36.01
CA HIS A 398 28.79 -18.37 34.78
C HIS A 398 28.31 -17.65 33.52
N SER A 399 27.08 -17.11 33.54
CA SER A 399 26.52 -16.33 32.43
C SER A 399 27.29 -15.01 32.23
N LEU A 400 27.65 -14.32 33.31
CA LEU A 400 28.49 -13.12 33.24
C LEU A 400 29.89 -13.43 32.70
N ALA A 401 30.49 -14.53 33.13
CA ALA A 401 31.80 -14.96 32.65
C ALA A 401 31.77 -15.32 31.15
N ALA A 402 30.78 -16.09 30.70
CA ALA A 402 30.60 -16.42 29.29
C ALA A 402 30.32 -15.17 28.44
N ALA A 403 29.49 -14.24 28.95
CA ALA A 403 29.24 -12.97 28.27
C ALA A 403 30.52 -12.12 28.11
N LYS A 404 31.44 -12.14 29.10
CA LYS A 404 32.74 -11.50 28.97
C LYS A 404 33.62 -12.15 27.89
N VAL A 405 33.64 -13.48 27.80
CA VAL A 405 34.35 -14.19 26.72
C VAL A 405 33.83 -13.72 25.35
N VAL A 406 32.52 -13.66 25.17
CA VAL A 406 31.92 -13.20 23.91
C VAL A 406 32.24 -11.73 23.62
N LYS A 407 32.03 -10.84 24.60
CA LYS A 407 32.10 -9.38 24.38
C LYS A 407 33.50 -8.79 24.45
N GLU A 408 34.34 -9.27 25.35
CA GLU A 408 35.68 -8.73 25.59
C GLU A 408 36.77 -9.47 24.80
N GLN A 409 36.52 -10.75 24.43
CA GLN A 409 37.53 -11.60 23.79
C GLN A 409 37.14 -12.03 22.37
N GLY A 410 35.90 -11.79 21.94
CA GLY A 410 35.39 -12.26 20.65
C GLY A 410 35.29 -13.80 20.55
N GLY A 411 35.23 -14.49 21.70
CA GLY A 411 35.11 -15.94 21.76
C GLY A 411 33.68 -16.45 21.54
N GLU A 412 33.54 -17.76 21.39
CA GLU A 412 32.22 -18.41 21.36
C GLU A 412 31.61 -18.51 22.76
N ASN A 413 30.28 -18.66 22.83
CA ASN A 413 29.57 -18.83 24.09
C ASN A 413 29.91 -20.19 24.73
N ASP A 414 30.64 -20.16 25.84
CA ASP A 414 31.12 -21.34 26.59
C ASP A 414 30.27 -21.68 27.82
N LEU A 415 29.08 -21.08 27.99
CA LEU A 415 28.23 -21.24 29.17
C LEU A 415 27.90 -22.71 29.48
N ILE A 416 27.61 -23.52 28.46
CA ILE A 416 27.28 -24.93 28.65
C ILE A 416 28.47 -25.67 29.27
N ASP A 417 29.68 -25.46 28.76
CA ASP A 417 30.87 -26.14 29.24
C ASP A 417 31.21 -25.68 30.67
N ARG A 418 30.96 -24.41 31.02
CA ARG A 418 31.08 -23.91 32.40
C ARG A 418 30.14 -24.63 33.36
N ILE A 419 28.87 -24.78 32.97
CA ILE A 419 27.84 -25.42 33.79
C ILE A 419 28.15 -26.92 34.00
N VAL A 420 28.58 -27.63 32.96
CA VAL A 420 28.95 -29.06 33.04
C VAL A 420 30.14 -29.29 33.97
N ASN A 421 31.11 -28.37 33.98
CA ASN A 421 32.31 -28.48 34.83
C ASN A 421 32.06 -28.05 36.29
N ASP A 422 30.96 -27.36 36.59
CA ASP A 422 30.57 -27.02 37.96
C ASP A 422 29.74 -28.14 38.58
N LYS A 423 30.38 -28.90 39.48
CA LYS A 423 29.80 -30.05 40.19
C LYS A 423 28.49 -29.73 40.93
N ALA A 424 28.20 -28.45 41.23
CA ALA A 424 26.94 -28.05 41.87
C ALA A 424 25.72 -28.37 40.99
N PHE A 425 25.83 -28.30 39.67
CA PHE A 425 24.70 -28.53 38.76
C PHE A 425 24.34 -30.01 38.60
N LYS A 426 25.31 -30.93 38.79
CA LYS A 426 25.13 -32.38 38.58
C LYS A 426 24.52 -32.73 37.21
N LEU A 427 24.78 -31.89 36.19
CA LEU A 427 24.30 -32.07 34.83
C LEU A 427 25.47 -32.50 33.93
N THR A 428 25.20 -33.47 33.08
CA THR A 428 26.06 -33.83 31.96
C THR A 428 25.78 -32.94 30.76
N LYS A 429 26.70 -32.91 29.80
CA LYS A 429 26.47 -32.21 28.54
C LYS A 429 25.25 -32.76 27.80
N GLU A 430 25.02 -34.06 27.86
CA GLU A 430 23.85 -34.71 27.26
C GLU A 430 22.53 -34.26 27.92
N ASP A 431 22.50 -34.15 29.25
CA ASP A 431 21.33 -33.62 29.97
C ASP A 431 20.94 -32.22 29.45
N ILE A 432 21.92 -31.34 29.27
CA ILE A 432 21.70 -29.96 28.81
C ILE A 432 21.34 -29.91 27.33
N LEU A 433 22.03 -30.66 26.47
CA LEU A 433 21.74 -30.69 25.03
C LEU A 433 20.37 -31.31 24.72
N SER A 434 19.89 -32.24 25.55
CA SER A 434 18.56 -32.84 25.39
C SER A 434 17.42 -31.83 25.51
N VAL A 435 17.62 -30.76 26.30
CA VAL A 435 16.64 -29.68 26.52
C VAL A 435 16.85 -28.46 25.63
N LEU A 436 18.08 -28.25 25.11
CA LEU A 436 18.43 -27.16 24.17
C LEU A 436 17.96 -27.44 22.74
N LYS A 437 16.67 -27.75 22.58
CA LYS A 437 16.04 -27.86 21.26
C LYS A 437 15.32 -26.55 20.95
N PRO A 438 15.75 -25.77 19.94
CA PRO A 438 15.15 -24.47 19.61
C PRO A 438 13.61 -24.49 19.52
N GLN A 439 13.03 -25.59 19.04
CA GLN A 439 11.59 -25.78 18.90
C GLN A 439 10.84 -25.70 20.23
N ASN A 440 11.49 -26.01 21.36
CA ASN A 440 10.89 -25.93 22.69
C ASN A 440 10.79 -24.48 23.21
N PHE A 441 11.45 -23.51 22.56
CA PHE A 441 11.54 -22.13 23.01
C PHE A 441 10.70 -21.16 22.17
N THR A 442 9.89 -21.67 21.23
CA THR A 442 9.04 -20.85 20.34
C THR A 442 7.60 -20.70 20.84
N GLY A 443 7.26 -21.27 22.01
CA GLY A 443 5.95 -21.18 22.63
C GLY A 443 4.82 -21.61 21.68
N ARG A 444 3.81 -20.75 21.50
CA ARG A 444 2.66 -21.00 20.59
C ARG A 444 2.86 -20.46 19.17
N ALA A 445 4.07 -20.05 18.78
CA ALA A 445 4.32 -19.34 17.52
C ALA A 445 3.68 -20.01 16.29
N SER A 446 3.94 -21.30 16.07
CA SER A 446 3.37 -22.05 14.93
C SER A 446 1.84 -22.11 14.95
N LYS A 447 1.25 -22.35 16.12
CA LYS A 447 -0.22 -22.37 16.28
C LYS A 447 -0.85 -21.00 16.06
N GLN A 448 -0.20 -19.93 16.51
CA GLN A 448 -0.64 -18.57 16.24
C GLN A 448 -0.61 -18.24 14.74
N VAL A 449 0.36 -18.75 13.99
CA VAL A 449 0.40 -18.59 12.52
C VAL A 449 -0.78 -19.30 11.87
N GLU A 450 -1.05 -20.55 12.25
CA GLU A 450 -2.19 -21.33 11.73
C GLU A 450 -3.53 -20.64 12.06
N GLU A 451 -3.74 -20.24 13.31
CA GLU A 451 -4.94 -19.55 13.78
C GLU A 451 -5.15 -18.21 13.07
N PHE A 452 -4.09 -17.40 12.93
CA PHE A 452 -4.15 -16.11 12.23
C PHE A 452 -4.46 -16.28 10.74
N SER A 453 -3.80 -17.22 10.07
CA SER A 453 -4.07 -17.52 8.67
C SER A 453 -5.51 -17.99 8.47
N MET A 454 -5.99 -18.94 9.29
CA MET A 454 -7.33 -19.51 9.16
C MET A 454 -8.44 -18.50 9.46
N ASN A 455 -8.26 -17.67 10.49
CA ASN A 455 -9.33 -16.81 10.98
C ASN A 455 -9.34 -15.41 10.35
N CYS A 456 -8.19 -14.90 9.94
CA CYS A 456 -8.07 -13.51 9.48
C CYS A 456 -7.73 -13.41 7.98
N VAL A 457 -6.79 -14.22 7.48
CA VAL A 457 -6.27 -14.06 6.12
C VAL A 457 -7.05 -14.90 5.10
N LYS A 458 -7.24 -16.18 5.38
CA LYS A 458 -7.88 -17.12 4.45
C LYS A 458 -9.31 -16.72 4.07
N PRO A 459 -10.19 -16.24 4.98
CA PRO A 459 -11.52 -15.79 4.59
C PRO A 459 -11.46 -14.61 3.60
N LEU A 460 -10.52 -13.69 3.81
CA LEU A 460 -10.28 -12.57 2.90
C LEU A 460 -9.82 -13.05 1.52
N LEU A 461 -8.83 -13.94 1.47
CA LEU A 461 -8.33 -14.51 0.21
C LEU A 461 -9.41 -15.34 -0.50
N ASP A 462 -10.19 -16.12 0.26
CA ASP A 462 -11.24 -16.97 -0.27
C ASP A 462 -12.39 -16.15 -0.89
N ALA A 463 -12.67 -14.96 -0.36
CA ALA A 463 -13.66 -14.02 -0.88
C ALA A 463 -13.20 -13.28 -2.16
N ASN A 464 -11.94 -13.41 -2.56
CA ASN A 464 -11.33 -12.65 -3.65
C ASN A 464 -10.46 -13.54 -4.58
N LYS A 465 -10.77 -14.83 -4.70
CA LYS A 465 -9.93 -15.82 -5.42
C LYS A 465 -9.66 -15.45 -6.87
N GLU A 466 -10.62 -14.80 -7.51
CA GLU A 466 -10.61 -14.43 -8.92
C GLU A 466 -9.56 -13.37 -9.28
N ILE A 467 -9.02 -12.66 -8.29
CA ILE A 467 -7.99 -11.62 -8.50
C ILE A 467 -6.63 -11.96 -7.85
N ILE A 468 -6.46 -13.19 -7.36
CA ILE A 468 -5.19 -13.69 -6.81
C ILE A 468 -4.38 -14.39 -7.92
N GLY A 469 -3.06 -14.25 -7.87
CA GLY A 469 -2.11 -14.81 -8.84
C GLY A 469 -1.42 -13.77 -9.72
N GLU A 470 -1.57 -12.48 -9.40
CA GLU A 470 -0.85 -11.40 -10.07
C GLU A 470 0.64 -11.49 -9.76
N LYS A 471 1.47 -11.40 -10.81
CA LYS A 471 2.93 -11.33 -10.69
C LYS A 471 3.40 -9.94 -11.07
N ALA A 472 4.34 -9.41 -10.30
CA ALA A 472 5.03 -8.18 -10.65
C ALA A 472 6.32 -8.51 -11.42
N GLU A 473 6.41 -8.01 -12.65
CA GLU A 473 7.67 -7.93 -13.37
C GLU A 473 8.33 -6.59 -13.05
N LEU A 474 9.52 -6.64 -12.47
CA LEU A 474 10.34 -5.44 -12.25
C LEU A 474 11.31 -5.28 -13.42
N SER A 475 11.16 -4.19 -14.17
CA SER A 475 12.08 -3.84 -15.25
C SER A 475 13.41 -3.27 -14.71
N VAL A 476 13.41 -2.72 -13.49
CA VAL A 476 14.60 -2.12 -12.83
C VAL A 476 14.58 -2.33 -11.33
#